data_AF-A0A943FU98-F1
#
_entry.id   AF-A0A943FU98-F1
#
_cell.length_a   1.000
_cell.length_b   1.000
_cell.length_c   1.000
_cell.angle_alpha   90.00
_cell.angle_beta   90.00
_cell.angle_gamma   90.00
#
_symmetry.space_group_name_H-M   'P 1'
#
loop_
_entity.id
_entity.type
_entity.pdbx_description
1 polymer ?
#
loop_
_entity_poly.entity_id
_entity_poly.type
_entity_poly.pdbx_seq_one_letter_code
_entity_poly.pdbx_strand_id
1 'polypeptide(L)'
;MNKKAFTLVELLVTIIIIGLIALMGFPSLQRMLNDNTTKEIEVYGKSMIGAAKMYMQKEGRDISEDNSATASLEGEGYIIKLNTLISENYIEEFKPSKNIKCNMENAEVRVKKDTKNTLKYDYKLTCTYKDKTYQKDYDKEIIKK
;
A
#
# COMPACT_ATOMS: atom_id res chain seq x y z
N MET A 1 2.43 2.72 60.80
CA MET A 1 2.26 2.71 59.34
C MET A 1 3.10 1.57 58.77
N ASN A 2 2.50 0.40 58.52
CA ASN A 2 3.21 -0.82 58.13
C ASN A 2 3.50 -0.81 56.62
N LYS A 3 4.73 -0.45 56.23
CA LYS A 3 5.20 -0.63 54.85
C LYS A 3 5.71 -2.07 54.72
N LYS A 4 4.91 -2.97 54.14
CA LYS A 4 5.40 -4.28 53.71
C LYS A 4 6.36 -4.05 52.54
N ALA A 5 7.65 -4.26 52.78
CA ALA A 5 8.65 -4.26 51.73
C ALA A 5 8.54 -5.57 50.93
N PHE A 6 8.53 -5.46 49.61
CA PHE A 6 8.58 -6.62 48.70
C PHE A 6 9.83 -7.46 49.00
N THR A 7 9.67 -8.78 49.03
CA THR A 7 10.80 -9.69 49.26
C THR A 7 11.62 -9.86 47.97
N LEU A 8 12.93 -10.08 48.10
CA LEU A 8 13.82 -10.27 46.94
C LEU A 8 13.38 -11.45 46.04
N VAL A 9 12.80 -12.49 46.64
CA VAL A 9 12.31 -13.67 45.91
C VAL A 9 11.14 -13.31 45.00
N GLU A 10 10.23 -12.46 45.46
CA GLU A 10 9.07 -12.01 44.69
C GLU A 10 9.50 -11.16 43.50
N LEU A 11 10.56 -10.36 43.68
CA LEU A 11 11.18 -9.58 42.61
C LEU A 11 11.95 -10.48 41.63
N LEU A 12 12.58 -11.56 42.11
CA LEU A 12 13.27 -12.55 41.27
C LEU A 12 12.30 -13.33 40.37
N VAL A 13 11.17 -13.77 40.92
CA VAL A 13 10.16 -14.52 40.15
C VAL A 13 9.54 -13.64 39.06
N THR A 14 9.25 -12.37 39.36
CA THR A 14 8.65 -11.45 38.39
C THR A 14 9.57 -11.14 37.22
N ILE A 15 10.87 -10.93 37.43
CA ILE A 15 11.81 -10.71 36.32
C ILE A 15 11.98 -11.95 35.43
N ILE A 16 11.89 -13.15 36.01
CA ILE A 16 11.91 -14.41 35.25
C ILE A 16 10.67 -14.49 34.35
N ILE A 17 9.49 -14.21 34.90
CA ILE A 17 8.22 -14.23 34.14
C ILE A 17 8.25 -13.16 33.02
N ILE A 18 8.69 -11.93 33.30
CA ILE A 18 8.83 -10.88 32.29
C ILE A 18 9.81 -11.30 31.20
N GLY A 19 10.94 -11.91 31.55
CA GLY A 19 11.93 -12.42 30.60
C GLY A 19 11.35 -13.46 29.64
N LEU A 20 10.58 -14.42 30.16
CA LEU A 20 9.93 -15.45 29.33
C LEU A 20 8.88 -14.86 28.39
N ILE A 21 8.04 -13.92 28.87
CA ILE A 21 7.04 -13.24 28.03
C ILE A 21 7.73 -12.41 26.93
N ALA A 22 8.82 -11.71 27.25
CA ALA A 22 9.55 -10.89 26.30
C ALA A 22 10.14 -11.72 25.13
N LEU A 23 10.66 -12.93 25.41
CA LEU A 23 11.17 -13.83 24.38
C LEU A 23 10.09 -14.26 23.38
N MET A 24 8.86 -14.50 23.84
CA MET A 24 7.74 -14.86 22.97
C MET A 24 7.16 -13.65 22.22
N GLY A 25 7.17 -12.46 22.84
CA GLY A 25 6.60 -11.24 22.27
C GLY A 25 7.49 -10.52 21.25
N PHE A 26 8.81 -10.64 21.34
CA PHE A 26 9.73 -9.96 20.43
C PHE A 26 9.53 -10.29 18.93
N PRO A 27 9.41 -11.57 18.50
CA PRO A 27 9.25 -11.89 17.08
C PRO A 27 7.92 -11.38 16.48
N SER A 28 6.83 -11.33 17.26
CA SER A 28 5.54 -10.83 16.79
C SER A 28 5.56 -9.31 16.56
N LEU A 29 6.19 -8.57 17.47
CA LEU A 29 6.43 -7.13 17.31
C LEU A 29 7.27 -6.83 16.06
N GLN A 30 8.32 -7.61 15.82
CA GLN A 30 9.18 -7.43 14.66
C GLN A 30 8.46 -7.69 13.33
N ARG A 31 7.53 -8.65 13.27
CA ARG A 31 6.66 -8.88 12.10
C ARG A 31 5.72 -7.69 11.89
N MET A 32 5.04 -7.24 12.94
CA MET A 32 4.08 -6.14 12.85
C MET A 32 4.72 -4.84 12.35
N LEU A 33 5.94 -4.53 12.79
CA LEU A 33 6.69 -3.36 12.32
C LEU A 33 7.12 -3.46 10.85
N ASN A 34 7.40 -4.67 10.36
CA ASN A 34 7.75 -4.93 8.96
C ASN A 34 6.52 -4.91 8.03
N ASP A 35 5.36 -5.38 8.50
CA ASP A 35 4.13 -5.43 7.70
C ASP A 35 3.56 -4.04 7.42
N ASN A 36 3.86 -3.05 8.26
CA ASN A 36 3.44 -1.67 8.07
C ASN A 36 3.92 -1.09 6.72
N THR A 37 5.10 -1.49 6.23
CA THR A 37 5.61 -0.99 4.95
C THR A 37 4.74 -1.43 3.77
N THR A 38 4.29 -2.69 3.75
CA THR A 38 3.40 -3.18 2.69
C THR A 38 2.04 -2.48 2.76
N LYS A 39 1.54 -2.23 3.97
CA LYS A 39 0.28 -1.51 4.17
C LYS A 39 0.35 -0.07 3.67
N GLU A 40 1.44 0.65 3.92
CA GLU A 40 1.63 2.02 3.42
C GLU A 40 1.57 2.06 1.87
N ILE A 41 2.26 1.12 1.21
CA ILE A 41 2.25 1.00 -0.26
C ILE A 41 0.85 0.66 -0.77
N GLU A 42 0.16 -0.27 -0.11
CA GLU A 42 -1.20 -0.67 -0.50
C GLU A 42 -2.21 0.48 -0.35
N VAL A 43 -2.13 1.25 0.75
CA VAL A 43 -2.98 2.41 0.98
C VAL A 43 -2.78 3.45 -0.11
N TYR A 44 -1.53 3.71 -0.51
CA TYR A 44 -1.26 4.62 -1.62
C TYR A 44 -1.82 4.09 -2.95
N GLY A 45 -1.65 2.80 -3.25
CA GLY A 45 -2.25 2.18 -4.42
C GLY A 45 -3.78 2.28 -4.46
N LYS A 46 -4.46 2.17 -3.32
CA LYS A 46 -5.91 2.43 -3.20
C LYS A 46 -6.25 3.90 -3.46
N SER A 47 -5.41 4.83 -3.02
CA SER A 47 -5.56 6.25 -3.34
C SER A 47 -5.40 6.50 -4.86
N MET A 48 -4.46 5.83 -5.52
CA MET A 48 -4.30 5.88 -6.99
C MET A 48 -5.59 5.43 -7.70
N ILE A 49 -6.21 4.33 -7.25
CA ILE A 49 -7.52 3.90 -7.78
C ILE A 49 -8.60 4.98 -7.57
N GLY A 50 -8.65 5.59 -6.39
CA GLY A 50 -9.59 6.67 -6.09
C GLY A 50 -9.42 7.88 -7.02
N ALA A 51 -8.18 8.30 -7.24
CA ALA A 51 -7.83 9.38 -8.15
C ALA A 51 -8.19 9.04 -9.61
N ALA A 52 -7.92 7.81 -10.06
CA ALA A 52 -8.32 7.36 -11.39
C ALA A 52 -9.85 7.35 -11.57
N LYS A 53 -10.62 6.95 -10.54
CA LYS A 53 -12.09 7.04 -10.57
C LYS A 53 -12.57 8.48 -10.70
N MET A 54 -11.98 9.41 -9.95
CA MET A 54 -12.32 10.84 -10.04
C MET A 54 -11.98 11.42 -11.40
N TYR A 55 -10.82 11.04 -11.95
CA TYR A 55 -10.39 11.43 -13.30
C TYR A 55 -11.41 10.95 -14.36
N MET A 56 -11.80 9.68 -14.32
CA MET A 56 -12.81 9.12 -15.24
C MET A 56 -14.18 9.79 -15.14
N GLN A 57 -14.64 10.09 -13.91
CA GLN A 57 -15.92 10.76 -13.69
C GLN A 57 -15.90 12.21 -14.20
N LYS A 58 -14.84 12.98 -13.91
CA LYS A 58 -14.75 14.39 -14.31
C LYS A 58 -14.58 14.55 -15.81
N GLU A 59 -13.81 13.68 -16.45
CA GLU A 59 -13.57 13.74 -17.89
C GLU A 59 -14.73 13.16 -18.72
N GLY A 60 -15.80 12.64 -18.08
CA GLY A 60 -16.92 12.00 -18.78
C GLY A 60 -16.51 10.77 -19.59
N ARG A 61 -15.38 10.15 -19.24
CA ARG A 61 -14.79 9.05 -20.00
C ARG A 61 -15.41 7.74 -19.56
N ASP A 62 -16.54 7.41 -20.17
CA ASP A 62 -16.98 6.03 -20.21
C ASP A 62 -16.02 5.22 -21.09
N ILE A 63 -15.85 3.94 -20.78
CA ILE A 63 -15.08 2.99 -21.61
C ILE A 63 -15.88 2.67 -22.89
N SER A 64 -16.42 3.69 -23.55
CA SER A 64 -17.28 3.61 -24.72
C SER A 64 -16.66 4.48 -25.81
N GLU A 65 -15.79 3.85 -26.60
CA GLU A 65 -15.40 4.18 -27.99
C GLU A 65 -14.76 5.54 -28.32
N ASP A 66 -14.79 6.56 -27.45
CA ASP A 66 -14.20 7.86 -27.78
C ASP A 66 -12.72 7.93 -27.36
N ASN A 67 -11.84 7.70 -28.34
CA ASN A 67 -10.37 7.65 -28.30
C ASN A 67 -9.67 8.98 -27.92
N SER A 68 -10.29 9.83 -27.09
CA SER A 68 -9.74 11.15 -26.77
C SER A 68 -8.84 11.17 -25.52
N ALA A 69 -8.40 10.00 -25.02
CA ALA A 69 -7.73 9.90 -23.74
C ALA A 69 -6.20 9.95 -23.87
N THR A 70 -5.56 10.73 -22.99
CA THR A 70 -4.15 10.55 -22.62
C THR A 70 -3.89 9.18 -21.98
N ALA A 71 -4.96 8.44 -21.65
CA ALA A 71 -4.92 7.06 -21.22
C ALA A 71 -4.68 6.13 -22.42
N SER A 72 -3.63 5.31 -22.32
CA SER A 72 -3.31 4.35 -23.37
C SER A 72 -4.24 3.15 -23.29
N LEU A 73 -4.81 2.73 -24.43
CA LEU A 73 -5.55 1.47 -24.53
C LEU A 73 -4.54 0.31 -24.54
N GLU A 74 -4.66 -0.61 -23.57
CA GLU A 74 -3.97 -1.89 -23.61
C GLU A 74 -4.98 -3.03 -23.43
N GLY A 75 -5.27 -3.75 -24.50
CA GLY A 75 -6.29 -4.80 -24.51
C GLY A 75 -7.70 -4.23 -24.34
N GLU A 76 -8.50 -4.80 -23.43
CA GLU A 76 -9.90 -4.40 -23.14
C GLU A 76 -10.01 -3.30 -22.05
N GLY A 77 -9.01 -2.43 -21.92
CA GLY A 77 -8.99 -1.42 -20.86
C GLY A 77 -8.10 -0.22 -21.11
N TYR A 78 -8.31 0.82 -20.30
CA TYR A 78 -7.55 2.06 -20.30
C TYR A 78 -6.47 2.04 -19.23
N ILE A 79 -5.32 2.62 -19.53
CA ILE A 79 -4.22 2.82 -18.59
C ILE A 79 -4.02 4.30 -18.34
N ILE A 80 -4.17 4.70 -17.08
CA ILE A 80 -3.95 6.06 -16.60
C ILE A 80 -2.63 6.08 -15.84
N LYS A 81 -1.66 6.86 -16.32
CA LYS A 81 -0.36 7.00 -15.66
C LYS A 81 -0.49 7.81 -14.38
N LEU A 82 0.29 7.44 -13.36
CA LEU A 82 0.31 8.17 -12.09
C LEU A 82 0.71 9.64 -12.27
N ASN A 83 1.69 9.91 -13.13
CA ASN A 83 2.13 11.29 -13.41
C ASN A 83 1.00 12.19 -13.90
N THR A 84 0.05 11.66 -14.68
CA THR A 84 -1.13 12.41 -15.14
C THR A 84 -2.06 12.73 -13.97
N LEU A 85 -2.27 11.78 -13.06
CA LEU A 85 -3.09 12.00 -11.86
C LEU A 85 -2.47 13.04 -10.92
N ILE A 86 -1.13 13.08 -10.84
CA ILE A 86 -0.39 14.06 -10.05
C ILE A 86 -0.44 15.44 -10.73
N SER A 87 -0.16 15.53 -12.04
CA SER A 87 -0.13 16.81 -12.77
C SER A 87 -1.49 17.50 -12.80
N GLU A 88 -2.56 16.71 -12.91
CA GLU A 88 -3.95 17.18 -12.90
C GLU A 88 -4.52 17.32 -11.46
N ASN A 89 -3.68 17.12 -10.43
CA ASN A 89 -4.01 17.31 -9.02
C ASN A 89 -5.17 16.44 -8.50
N TYR A 90 -5.31 15.20 -9.00
CA TYR A 90 -6.25 14.21 -8.47
C TYR A 90 -5.65 13.38 -7.32
N ILE A 91 -4.33 13.35 -7.20
CA ILE A 91 -3.61 12.68 -6.11
C ILE A 91 -2.32 13.45 -5.78
N GLU A 92 -1.93 13.42 -4.52
CA GLU A 92 -0.62 13.91 -4.11
C GLU A 92 0.49 12.92 -4.50
N GLU A 93 1.70 13.47 -4.69
CA GLU A 93 2.91 12.68 -4.80
C GLU A 93 3.10 11.81 -3.55
N PHE A 94 3.59 10.59 -3.73
CA PHE A 94 3.81 9.67 -2.63
C PHE A 94 4.84 10.24 -1.64
N LYS A 95 4.38 10.59 -0.43
CA LYS A 95 5.21 11.04 0.70
C LYS A 95 5.29 9.92 1.75
N PRO A 96 6.25 8.99 1.63
CA PRO A 96 6.34 7.88 2.57
C PRO A 96 6.83 8.33 3.94
N SER A 97 6.31 7.71 5.01
CA SER A 97 6.79 7.94 6.39
C SER A 97 8.20 7.37 6.63
N LYS A 98 8.69 6.53 5.72
CA LYS A 98 9.98 5.83 5.78
C LYS A 98 10.74 6.05 4.48
N ASN A 99 12.00 5.60 4.41
CA ASN A 99 12.84 5.66 3.21
C ASN A 99 12.41 4.63 2.12
N ILE A 100 11.12 4.64 1.77
CA ILE A 100 10.52 3.80 0.72
C ILE A 100 10.68 4.59 -0.59
N LYS A 101 11.28 3.97 -1.61
CA LYS A 101 11.42 4.60 -2.94
C LYS A 101 10.49 3.89 -3.91
N CYS A 102 9.45 4.58 -4.39
CA CYS A 102 8.55 4.04 -5.40
C CYS A 102 8.93 4.54 -6.80
N ASN A 103 8.87 3.65 -7.78
CA ASN A 103 9.03 3.99 -9.18
C ASN A 103 7.71 4.62 -9.67
N MET A 104 7.69 5.95 -9.77
CA MET A 104 6.52 6.70 -10.20
C MET A 104 6.34 6.71 -11.72
N GLU A 105 7.43 6.61 -12.49
CA GLU A 105 7.39 6.62 -13.96
C GLU A 105 6.62 5.44 -14.53
N ASN A 106 6.76 4.27 -13.91
CA ASN A 106 6.07 3.03 -14.31
C ASN A 106 4.78 2.77 -13.52
N ALA A 107 4.39 3.70 -12.64
CA ALA A 107 3.19 3.56 -11.84
C ALA A 107 1.96 3.96 -12.65
N GLU A 108 0.96 3.09 -12.68
CA GLU A 108 -0.22 3.26 -13.52
C GLU A 108 -1.43 2.54 -12.96
N VAL A 109 -2.62 3.02 -13.33
CA VAL A 109 -3.91 2.43 -12.97
C VAL A 109 -4.59 1.96 -14.25
N ARG A 110 -4.97 0.68 -14.27
CA ARG A 110 -5.75 0.08 -15.35
C ARG A 110 -7.23 0.08 -14.97
N VAL A 111 -8.06 0.46 -15.92
CA VAL A 111 -9.51 0.41 -15.83
C VAL A 111 -10.03 -0.54 -16.90
N LYS A 112 -10.76 -1.59 -16.49
CA LYS A 112 -11.34 -2.62 -17.38
C LYS A 112 -12.83 -2.80 -17.10
N LYS A 113 -13.62 -3.12 -18.11
CA LYS A 113 -15.00 -3.59 -17.88
C LYS A 113 -14.94 -5.07 -17.46
N ASP A 114 -15.67 -5.41 -16.42
CA ASP A 114 -15.90 -6.80 -16.05
C ASP A 114 -17.03 -7.41 -16.89
N THR A 115 -17.20 -8.73 -16.84
CA THR A 115 -18.25 -9.47 -17.57
C THR A 115 -19.68 -9.00 -17.24
N LYS A 116 -19.86 -8.25 -16.14
CA LYS A 116 -21.12 -7.62 -15.72
C LYS A 116 -21.28 -6.16 -16.16
N ASN A 117 -20.45 -5.69 -17.08
CA ASN A 117 -20.38 -4.30 -17.53
C ASN A 117 -20.05 -3.29 -16.40
N THR A 118 -19.41 -3.76 -15.31
CA THR A 118 -18.95 -2.91 -14.21
C THR A 118 -17.49 -2.52 -14.38
N LEU A 119 -17.15 -1.27 -14.06
CA LEU A 119 -15.77 -0.78 -14.13
C LEU A 119 -14.93 -1.35 -12.98
N LYS A 120 -13.92 -2.14 -13.31
CA LYS A 120 -12.87 -2.61 -12.39
C LYS A 120 -11.62 -1.74 -12.54
N TYR A 121 -10.98 -1.47 -11.40
CA TYR A 121 -9.79 -0.64 -11.31
C TYR A 121 -8.69 -1.42 -10.60
N ASP A 122 -7.52 -1.48 -11.21
CA ASP A 122 -6.34 -2.15 -10.69
C ASP A 122 -5.13 -1.23 -10.85
N TYR A 123 -4.15 -1.31 -9.96
CA TYR A 123 -2.94 -0.49 -10.05
C TYR A 123 -1.69 -1.36 -10.16
N LYS A 124 -0.66 -0.75 -10.75
CA LYS A 124 0.69 -1.27 -10.82
C LYS A 124 1.61 -0.26 -10.16
N LEU A 125 2.39 -0.74 -9.20
CA LEU A 125 3.30 0.07 -8.41
C LEU A 125 4.46 -0.79 -7.95
N THR A 126 5.68 -0.27 -8.12
CA THR A 126 6.90 -0.93 -7.66
C THR A 126 7.62 -0.02 -6.69
N CYS A 127 7.89 -0.52 -5.48
CA CYS A 127 8.59 0.22 -4.44
C CYS A 127 9.73 -0.59 -3.85
N THR A 128 10.79 0.09 -3.42
CA THR A 128 11.97 -0.53 -2.80
C THR A 128 12.14 -0.01 -1.37
N TYR A 129 12.37 -0.92 -0.42
CA TYR A 129 12.62 -0.59 0.97
C TYR A 129 13.61 -1.58 1.58
N LYS A 130 14.73 -1.09 2.15
CA LYS A 130 15.80 -1.90 2.75
C LYS A 130 16.21 -3.09 1.86
N ASP A 131 16.56 -2.79 0.61
CA ASP A 131 16.99 -3.76 -0.43
C ASP A 131 15.95 -4.81 -0.82
N LYS A 132 14.69 -4.66 -0.38
CA LYS A 132 13.56 -5.51 -0.78
C LYS A 132 12.68 -4.76 -1.78
N THR A 133 12.27 -5.46 -2.84
CA THR A 133 11.39 -4.88 -3.85
C THR A 133 9.98 -5.41 -3.65
N TYR A 134 9.04 -4.48 -3.56
CA TYR A 134 7.61 -4.72 -3.42
C TYR A 134 6.95 -4.33 -4.74
N GLN A 135 6.45 -5.32 -5.46
CA GLN A 135 5.82 -5.11 -6.77
C GLN A 135 4.36 -5.54 -6.71
N LYS A 136 3.43 -4.60 -6.97
CA LYS A 136 2.04 -4.91 -7.33
C LYS A 136 1.93 -4.83 -8.85
N ASP A 137 1.44 -5.89 -9.46
CA ASP A 137 1.18 -5.95 -10.90
C ASP A 137 -0.27 -6.36 -11.13
N TYR A 138 -1.12 -5.34 -11.29
CA TYR A 138 -2.57 -5.47 -11.48
C TYR A 138 -3.19 -6.54 -10.58
N ASP A 139 -4.02 -7.43 -11.12
CA ASP A 139 -4.76 -8.53 -10.49
C ASP A 139 -3.93 -9.43 -9.51
N LYS A 140 -2.60 -9.30 -9.46
CA LYS A 140 -1.69 -10.07 -8.60
C LYS A 140 -1.45 -9.39 -7.25
N GLU A 141 -1.39 -10.14 -6.17
CA GLU A 141 -0.98 -9.63 -4.84
C GLU A 141 0.42 -9.01 -4.86
N ILE A 142 0.76 -8.19 -3.84
CA ILE A 142 2.09 -7.59 -3.74
C ILE A 142 3.12 -8.70 -3.53
N ILE A 143 4.02 -8.86 -4.50
CA ILE A 143 5.11 -9.84 -4.41
C ILE A 143 6.33 -9.13 -3.85
N LYS A 144 6.89 -9.70 -2.78
CA LYS A 144 8.18 -9.30 -2.22
C LYS A 144 9.28 -10.10 -2.92
N LYS A 145 10.08 -9.43 -3.73
CA LYS A 145 11.31 -9.98 -4.32
C LYS A 145 12.50 -9.66 -3.45
#